data_AF-A0A0G1PI04-F1
#
_entry.id   AF-A0A0G1PI04-F1
#
_cell.length_a   1.000
_cell.length_b   1.000
_cell.length_c   1.000
_cell.angle_alpha   90.00
_cell.angle_beta   90.00
_cell.angle_gamma   90.00
#
_symmetry.space_group_name_H-M   'P 1'
#
loop_
_entity.id
_entity.type
_entity.pdbx_description
1 polymer ?
#
loop_
_entity_poly.entity_id
_entity_poly.type
_entity_poly.pdbx_seq_one_letter_code
_entity_poly.pdbx_strand_id
1 'polypeptide(L)'
;NPAANTFAWVTGGTERLRIDSSGNVGIGTTAPTSKLHVTGAVTGKALAIFDQTGDQNILTASSSGVTKFTIGNDGTVTTTLGTGTVYSNSGVLTNTDPSDINLKKDVLSLGDDTLDKVLGLRPVSYNWKSTGDGALGFIAQEVRDVFPELVGSNNDGTLGLYTTQLIPVLAKAIQEQQLLIDEIALSSRSAAISESQWNSLSDLANSLSVAIENLKDRIMAIETRLTEMADKLFAKEATFTTLCVGDVNNKTCLTKEQVDRVIQSLPATPSATLTAPQLDGQTTPTSEVSPTPTSTPTPIPETTPVASESAQTL
;
A
#
# COMPACT_ATOMS: atom_id res chain seq x y z
N ASN A 1 29.76 -4.74 -66.87
CA ASN A 1 29.66 -3.29 -67.04
C ASN A 1 28.27 -2.83 -66.64
N PRO A 2 28.15 -1.79 -65.81
CA PRO A 2 26.85 -1.19 -65.52
C PRO A 2 26.20 -0.65 -66.82
N ALA A 3 24.88 -0.51 -66.82
CA ALA A 3 24.16 0.12 -67.92
C ALA A 3 24.59 1.59 -68.09
N ALA A 4 24.31 2.19 -69.25
CA ALA A 4 24.53 3.63 -69.45
C ALA A 4 23.84 4.43 -68.32
N ASN A 5 24.51 5.49 -67.84
CA ASN A 5 24.05 6.34 -66.73
C ASN A 5 23.96 5.61 -65.37
N THR A 6 24.80 4.62 -65.11
CA THR A 6 24.93 3.97 -63.80
C THR A 6 26.39 3.95 -63.36
N PHE A 7 26.64 4.28 -62.10
CA PHE A 7 27.95 4.16 -61.47
C PHE A 7 27.93 2.96 -60.52
N ALA A 8 28.88 2.04 -60.64
CA ALA A 8 28.87 0.79 -59.86
C ALA A 8 30.27 0.40 -59.38
N TRP A 9 30.34 -0.16 -58.16
CA TRP A 9 31.55 -0.68 -57.54
C TRP A 9 31.47 -2.20 -57.51
N VAL A 10 32.48 -2.86 -58.05
CA VAL A 10 32.54 -4.32 -58.21
C VAL A 10 33.75 -4.85 -57.46
N THR A 11 33.55 -5.86 -56.62
CA THR A 11 34.64 -6.60 -55.97
C THR A 11 34.43 -8.10 -56.17
N GLY A 12 35.48 -8.82 -56.56
CA GLY A 12 35.39 -10.26 -56.82
C GLY A 12 34.38 -10.65 -57.91
N GLY A 13 34.13 -9.76 -58.89
CA GLY A 13 33.15 -9.97 -59.95
C GLY A 13 31.69 -9.71 -59.57
N THR A 14 31.40 -9.35 -58.31
CA THR A 14 30.05 -9.02 -57.84
C THR A 14 29.89 -7.53 -57.62
N GLU A 15 28.82 -6.94 -58.14
CA GLU A 15 28.43 -5.56 -57.85
C GLU A 15 28.04 -5.42 -56.38
N ARG A 16 28.69 -4.50 -55.67
CA ARG A 16 28.48 -4.28 -54.23
C ARG A 16 27.66 -3.04 -53.95
N LEU A 17 27.91 -1.98 -54.73
CA LEU A 17 27.27 -0.69 -54.60
C LEU A 17 26.97 -0.14 -55.99
N ARG A 18 25.82 0.51 -56.15
CA ARG A 18 25.42 1.21 -57.37
C ARG A 18 24.79 2.56 -57.07
N ILE A 19 24.91 3.48 -58.02
CA ILE A 19 24.07 4.65 -58.19
C ILE A 19 23.42 4.53 -59.57
N ASP A 20 22.09 4.39 -59.60
CA ASP A 20 21.34 4.25 -60.86
C ASP A 20 21.08 5.60 -61.55
N SER A 21 20.45 5.57 -62.72
CA SER A 21 20.11 6.77 -63.50
C SER A 21 19.08 7.68 -62.83
N SER A 22 18.39 7.20 -61.78
CA SER A 22 17.45 7.99 -60.96
C SER A 22 18.12 8.58 -59.71
N GLY A 23 19.43 8.38 -59.56
CA GLY A 23 20.22 8.83 -58.41
C GLY A 23 19.94 8.04 -57.13
N ASN A 24 19.45 6.81 -57.25
CA ASN A 24 19.22 5.93 -56.10
C ASN A 24 20.48 5.11 -55.81
N VAL A 25 20.87 5.06 -54.54
CA VAL A 25 22.02 4.28 -54.07
C VAL A 25 21.55 2.89 -53.65
N GLY A 26 22.06 1.86 -54.31
CA GLY A 26 21.83 0.46 -53.96
C GLY A 26 23.07 -0.17 -53.35
N ILE A 27 22.93 -0.91 -52.24
CA ILE A 27 23.99 -1.78 -51.70
C ILE A 27 23.42 -3.19 -51.62
N GLY A 28 24.07 -4.14 -52.31
CA GLY A 28 23.59 -5.52 -52.43
C GLY A 28 22.40 -5.73 -53.37
N THR A 29 21.96 -4.71 -54.11
CA THR A 29 20.88 -4.77 -55.10
C THR A 29 21.26 -4.01 -56.38
N THR A 30 20.79 -4.50 -57.53
CA THR A 30 20.93 -3.81 -58.83
C THR A 30 19.71 -2.97 -59.20
N ALA A 31 18.61 -3.06 -58.46
CA ALA A 31 17.36 -2.34 -58.72
C ALA A 31 16.89 -1.61 -57.44
N PRO A 32 17.57 -0.53 -57.02
CA PRO A 32 17.14 0.24 -55.86
C PRO A 32 15.79 0.91 -56.10
N THR A 33 14.89 0.86 -55.11
CA THR A 33 13.51 1.39 -55.20
C THR A 33 13.31 2.68 -54.40
N SER A 34 14.35 3.13 -53.70
CA SER A 34 14.39 4.31 -52.84
C SER A 34 15.76 4.97 -52.95
N LYS A 35 15.92 6.18 -52.40
CA LYS A 35 17.19 6.92 -52.47
C LYS A 35 18.37 6.17 -51.85
N LEU A 36 18.12 5.37 -50.82
CA LEU A 36 19.07 4.43 -50.27
C LEU A 36 18.35 3.09 -50.05
N HIS A 37 18.78 2.06 -50.79
CA HIS A 37 18.26 0.69 -50.68
C HIS A 37 19.42 -0.25 -50.34
N VAL A 38 19.44 -0.77 -49.11
CA VAL A 38 20.42 -1.76 -48.66
C VAL A 38 19.71 -3.10 -48.52
N THR A 39 20.22 -4.14 -49.19
CA THR A 39 19.67 -5.50 -49.14
C THR A 39 20.74 -6.53 -48.81
N GLY A 40 20.36 -7.56 -48.07
CA GLY A 40 21.24 -8.66 -47.69
C GLY A 40 20.85 -9.24 -46.33
N ALA A 41 21.61 -10.24 -45.88
CA ALA A 41 21.49 -10.79 -44.53
C ALA A 41 22.87 -11.27 -44.06
N VAL A 42 23.15 -11.05 -42.78
CA VAL A 42 24.32 -11.59 -42.10
C VAL A 42 23.84 -12.17 -40.77
N THR A 43 23.94 -13.49 -40.61
CA THR A 43 23.45 -14.18 -39.42
C THR A 43 24.12 -13.63 -38.15
N GLY A 44 23.31 -13.19 -37.19
CA GLY A 44 23.78 -12.65 -35.91
C GLY A 44 24.38 -11.24 -35.98
N LYS A 45 24.19 -10.50 -37.08
CA LYS A 45 24.67 -9.12 -37.25
C LYS A 45 23.55 -8.23 -37.82
N ALA A 46 23.68 -6.93 -37.62
CA ALA A 46 22.79 -5.95 -38.25
C ALA A 46 23.12 -5.83 -39.75
N LEU A 47 22.10 -5.58 -40.58
CA LEU A 47 22.27 -5.27 -42.01
C LEU A 47 23.01 -3.94 -42.21
N ALA A 48 22.75 -2.96 -41.34
CA ALA A 48 23.43 -1.67 -41.27
C ALA A 48 23.66 -1.30 -39.80
N ILE A 49 24.80 -0.67 -39.51
CA ILE A 49 25.14 -0.15 -38.19
C ILE A 49 25.23 1.38 -38.32
N PHE A 50 24.40 2.09 -37.56
CA PHE A 50 24.47 3.54 -37.42
C PHE A 50 25.10 3.86 -36.07
N ASP A 51 26.41 4.12 -36.09
CA ASP A 51 27.21 4.36 -34.88
C ASP A 51 27.40 5.86 -34.67
N GLN A 52 26.46 6.45 -33.94
CA GLN A 52 26.47 7.86 -33.60
C GLN A 52 27.34 8.05 -32.35
N THR A 53 28.26 9.03 -32.38
CA THR A 53 29.30 9.20 -31.34
C THR A 53 29.32 10.59 -30.68
N GLY A 54 28.39 11.46 -31.06
CA GLY A 54 28.21 12.81 -30.49
C GLY A 54 26.92 12.94 -29.70
N ASP A 55 26.21 14.06 -29.87
CA ASP A 55 24.99 14.41 -29.14
C ASP A 55 23.71 14.50 -30.00
N GLN A 56 23.70 13.94 -31.21
CA GLN A 56 22.53 13.91 -32.08
C GLN A 56 21.74 12.60 -32.02
N ASN A 57 20.52 12.61 -32.58
CA ASN A 57 19.74 11.40 -32.80
C ASN A 57 20.50 10.39 -33.70
N ILE A 58 20.39 9.10 -33.38
CA ILE A 58 20.91 8.00 -34.20
C ILE A 58 20.15 7.95 -35.53
N LEU A 59 18.82 8.11 -35.49
CA LEU A 59 17.97 8.14 -36.68
C LEU A 59 16.90 9.21 -36.53
N THR A 60 16.63 9.95 -37.61
CA THR A 60 15.52 10.90 -37.70
C THR A 60 14.76 10.66 -39.01
N ALA A 61 13.48 10.35 -38.92
CA ALA A 61 12.58 10.35 -40.07
C ALA A 61 11.73 11.62 -40.07
N SER A 62 11.63 12.28 -41.22
CA SER A 62 10.88 13.52 -41.39
C SER A 62 9.99 13.47 -42.63
N SER A 63 8.97 14.31 -42.64
CA SER A 63 8.14 14.61 -43.81
C SER A 63 8.17 16.11 -44.03
N SER A 64 8.63 16.53 -45.21
CA SER A 64 8.80 17.94 -45.58
C SER A 64 9.60 18.75 -44.55
N GLY A 65 10.66 18.16 -43.98
CA GLY A 65 11.51 18.80 -42.97
C GLY A 65 10.95 18.76 -41.54
N VAL A 66 9.73 18.25 -41.33
CA VAL A 66 9.14 18.08 -39.99
C VAL A 66 9.44 16.68 -39.49
N THR A 67 10.12 16.58 -38.36
CA THR A 67 10.39 15.31 -37.66
C THR A 67 9.11 14.57 -37.33
N LYS A 68 9.09 13.27 -37.63
CA LYS A 68 7.97 12.36 -37.36
C LYS A 68 8.36 11.22 -36.43
N PHE A 69 9.62 10.82 -36.46
CA PHE A 69 10.16 9.73 -35.67
C PHE A 69 11.65 9.97 -35.40
N THR A 70 12.09 9.71 -34.17
CA THR A 70 13.51 9.73 -33.81
C THR A 70 13.88 8.52 -32.96
N ILE A 71 15.13 8.07 -33.12
CA ILE A 71 15.84 7.24 -32.15
C ILE A 71 16.94 8.13 -31.58
N GLY A 72 16.82 8.48 -30.30
CA GLY A 72 17.82 9.23 -29.55
C GLY A 72 19.07 8.39 -29.26
N ASN A 73 20.19 9.05 -29.02
CA ASN A 73 21.43 8.37 -28.60
C ASN A 73 21.36 7.82 -27.16
N ASP A 74 20.37 8.25 -26.38
CA ASP A 74 19.99 7.74 -25.07
C ASP A 74 19.04 6.53 -25.12
N GLY A 75 18.70 6.05 -26.32
CA GLY A 75 17.78 4.94 -26.55
C GLY A 75 16.31 5.33 -26.52
N THR A 76 15.99 6.63 -26.40
CA THR A 76 14.60 7.10 -26.50
C THR A 76 14.07 6.93 -27.93
N VAL A 77 12.81 6.49 -28.03
CA VAL A 77 12.08 6.45 -29.31
C VAL A 77 10.95 7.46 -29.23
N THR A 78 11.06 8.55 -30.00
CA THR A 78 10.04 9.61 -30.00
C THR A 78 9.27 9.59 -31.31
N THR A 79 7.94 9.65 -31.23
CA THR A 79 7.07 9.82 -32.39
C THR A 79 6.30 11.13 -32.26
N THR A 80 6.33 11.97 -33.28
CA THR A 80 5.53 13.20 -33.33
C THR A 80 4.18 12.84 -33.93
N LEU A 81 3.31 12.26 -33.09
CA LEU A 81 1.98 11.83 -33.50
C LEU A 81 0.98 12.96 -33.30
N GLY A 82 0.43 13.47 -34.40
CA GLY A 82 -1.03 13.57 -34.45
C GLY A 82 -1.55 12.14 -34.60
N THR A 83 -2.33 11.65 -33.64
CA THR A 83 -3.00 10.34 -33.63
C THR A 83 -2.20 9.19 -34.27
N GLY A 84 -1.34 8.54 -33.49
CA GLY A 84 -0.78 7.24 -33.84
C GLY A 84 -0.72 6.32 -32.63
N THR A 85 -0.73 5.03 -32.90
CA THR A 85 -0.64 3.96 -31.89
C THR A 85 0.63 3.17 -32.13
N VAL A 86 1.35 2.82 -31.06
CA VAL A 86 2.42 1.84 -31.12
C VAL A 86 1.77 0.45 -31.07
N TYR A 87 1.75 -0.26 -32.20
CA TYR A 87 1.25 -1.64 -32.29
C TYR A 87 2.39 -2.63 -32.06
N SER A 88 2.23 -3.56 -31.10
CA SER A 88 3.09 -4.76 -30.99
C SER A 88 2.38 -5.93 -31.66
N ASN A 89 2.99 -6.51 -32.69
CA ASN A 89 2.59 -7.80 -33.22
C ASN A 89 3.37 -8.91 -32.50
N SER A 90 2.69 -9.71 -31.68
CA SER A 90 3.21 -10.92 -31.01
C SER A 90 4.11 -10.79 -29.76
N GLY A 91 4.13 -9.68 -29.03
CA GLY A 91 4.78 -9.70 -27.71
C GLY A 91 4.86 -8.36 -27.00
N VAL A 92 3.82 -8.08 -26.20
CA VAL A 92 3.68 -7.07 -25.13
C VAL A 92 4.62 -5.85 -25.20
N LEU A 93 4.09 -4.70 -25.61
CA LEU A 93 4.59 -3.41 -25.14
C LEU A 93 4.15 -3.25 -23.69
N THR A 94 5.05 -3.55 -22.75
CA THR A 94 4.80 -3.28 -21.34
C THR A 94 5.11 -1.81 -21.07
N ASN A 95 4.06 -0.99 -20.93
CA ASN A 95 4.20 0.26 -20.22
C ASN A 95 4.19 -0.09 -18.72
N THR A 96 5.34 -0.52 -18.19
CA THR A 96 5.49 -0.73 -16.75
C THR A 96 5.94 0.58 -16.12
N ASP A 97 5.13 1.14 -15.22
CA ASP A 97 5.56 2.20 -14.31
C ASP A 97 6.37 1.56 -13.16
N PRO A 98 7.71 1.69 -13.12
CA PRO A 98 8.51 1.03 -12.08
C PRO A 98 8.08 1.50 -10.70
N SER A 99 7.72 0.57 -9.80
CA SER A 99 7.08 0.89 -8.52
C SER A 99 7.78 0.33 -7.28
N ASP A 100 9.01 -0.18 -7.42
CA ASP A 100 9.82 -0.76 -6.35
C ASP A 100 10.06 0.25 -5.21
N ILE A 101 10.06 -0.21 -3.95
CA ILE A 101 10.24 0.66 -2.79
C ILE A 101 11.63 1.33 -2.78
N ASN A 102 12.66 0.69 -3.35
CA ASN A 102 14.00 1.26 -3.45
C ASN A 102 14.08 2.46 -4.41
N LEU A 103 13.07 2.65 -5.27
CA LEU A 103 12.94 3.78 -6.17
C LEU A 103 12.10 4.92 -5.57
N LYS A 104 11.60 4.75 -4.33
CA LYS A 104 10.71 5.69 -3.66
C LYS A 104 11.33 6.20 -2.37
N LYS A 105 10.96 7.42 -2.00
CA LYS A 105 11.27 8.04 -0.71
C LYS A 105 10.00 8.66 -0.16
N ASP A 106 9.96 8.90 1.15
CA ASP A 106 8.85 9.59 1.82
C ASP A 106 7.48 8.92 1.55
N VAL A 107 7.45 7.58 1.66
CA VAL A 107 6.25 6.76 1.40
C VAL A 107 5.27 6.87 2.58
N LEU A 108 4.22 7.67 2.40
CA LEU A 108 3.15 7.87 3.37
C LEU A 108 1.83 7.27 2.87
N SER A 109 0.99 6.83 3.81
CA SER A 109 -0.39 6.42 3.50
C SER A 109 -1.23 7.61 3.04
N LEU A 110 -2.21 7.36 2.18
CA LEU A 110 -3.23 8.34 1.84
C LEU A 110 -4.08 8.67 3.08
N GLY A 111 -4.50 9.94 3.17
CA GLY A 111 -5.28 10.48 4.30
C GLY A 111 -6.63 9.79 4.46
N ASP A 112 -7.21 9.89 5.66
CA ASP A 112 -8.49 9.27 6.01
C ASP A 112 -9.72 10.09 5.56
N ASP A 113 -9.49 11.16 4.80
CA ASP A 113 -10.52 11.98 4.14
C ASP A 113 -10.67 11.64 2.65
N THR A 114 -10.09 10.51 2.21
CA THR A 114 -9.99 10.18 0.78
C THR A 114 -11.36 9.86 0.19
N LEU A 115 -12.22 9.13 0.91
CA LEU A 115 -13.58 8.83 0.46
C LEU A 115 -14.41 10.09 0.27
N ASP A 116 -14.37 11.02 1.23
CA ASP A 116 -15.12 12.29 1.15
C ASP A 116 -14.71 13.11 -0.07
N LYS A 117 -13.40 13.18 -0.33
CA LYS A 117 -12.85 13.81 -1.54
C LYS A 117 -13.33 13.12 -2.82
N VAL A 118 -13.30 11.79 -2.87
CA VAL A 118 -13.77 11.01 -4.03
C VAL A 118 -15.28 11.22 -4.25
N LEU A 119 -16.08 11.27 -3.19
CA LEU A 119 -17.53 11.55 -3.28
C LEU A 119 -17.82 12.96 -3.81
N GLY A 120 -16.90 13.91 -3.60
CA GLY A 120 -16.97 15.26 -4.18
C GLY A 120 -16.64 15.33 -5.67
N LEU A 121 -16.05 14.28 -6.26
CA LEU A 121 -15.75 14.25 -7.68
C LEU A 121 -17.00 13.91 -8.50
N ARG A 122 -17.10 14.52 -9.69
CA ARG A 122 -18.21 14.29 -10.62
C ARG A 122 -17.76 13.48 -11.83
N PRO A 123 -18.14 12.19 -11.92
CA PRO A 123 -17.96 11.42 -13.15
C PRO A 123 -18.83 12.03 -14.28
N VAL A 124 -18.27 12.14 -15.47
CA VAL A 124 -18.94 12.72 -16.64
C VAL A 124 -18.82 11.84 -17.87
N SER A 125 -19.83 11.90 -18.73
CA SER A 125 -19.71 11.54 -20.14
C SER A 125 -19.49 12.80 -20.98
N TYR A 126 -18.71 12.70 -22.04
CA TYR A 126 -18.43 13.83 -22.93
C TYR A 126 -18.13 13.34 -24.34
N ASN A 127 -18.22 14.25 -25.31
CA ASN A 127 -17.78 14.02 -26.69
C ASN A 127 -16.57 14.89 -27.00
N TRP A 128 -15.59 14.34 -27.71
CA TRP A 128 -14.42 15.10 -28.15
C TRP A 128 -14.81 16.17 -29.17
N LYS A 129 -14.35 17.41 -28.98
CA LYS A 129 -14.60 18.50 -29.96
C LYS A 129 -13.97 18.22 -31.32
N SER A 130 -12.85 17.48 -31.36
CA SER A 130 -12.09 17.19 -32.59
C SER A 130 -12.69 16.08 -33.44
N THR A 131 -13.22 15.02 -32.81
CA THR A 131 -13.70 13.82 -33.51
C THR A 131 -15.20 13.58 -33.36
N GLY A 132 -15.83 14.13 -32.32
CA GLY A 132 -17.21 13.84 -31.94
C GLY A 132 -17.38 12.54 -31.15
N ASP A 133 -16.31 11.78 -30.93
CA ASP A 133 -16.36 10.48 -30.25
C ASP A 133 -16.72 10.64 -28.77
N GLY A 134 -17.58 9.75 -28.28
CA GLY A 134 -17.99 9.71 -26.88
C GLY A 134 -16.97 9.01 -25.97
N ALA A 135 -16.82 9.54 -24.76
CA ALA A 135 -15.97 8.98 -23.71
C ALA A 135 -16.55 9.24 -22.31
N LEU A 136 -16.01 8.54 -21.31
CA LEU A 136 -16.29 8.73 -19.89
C LEU A 136 -15.02 9.22 -19.19
N GLY A 137 -15.16 10.02 -18.14
CA GLY A 137 -14.03 10.47 -17.33
C GLY A 137 -14.39 11.55 -16.33
N PHE A 138 -13.41 12.42 -16.06
CA PHE A 138 -13.54 13.56 -15.15
C PHE A 138 -13.07 14.84 -15.83
N ILE A 139 -13.53 15.99 -15.32
CA ILE A 139 -13.06 17.30 -15.77
C ILE A 139 -11.79 17.67 -14.97
N ALA A 140 -10.69 17.92 -15.67
CA ALA A 140 -9.39 18.16 -15.04
C ALA A 140 -9.38 19.36 -14.07
N GLN A 141 -10.17 20.39 -14.37
CA GLN A 141 -10.35 21.56 -13.51
C GLN A 141 -11.04 21.18 -12.19
N GLU A 142 -12.09 20.34 -12.24
CA GLU A 142 -12.82 19.90 -11.05
C GLU A 142 -11.96 18.97 -10.18
N VAL A 143 -11.20 18.07 -10.81
CA VAL A 143 -10.27 17.19 -10.08
C VAL A 143 -9.18 18.01 -9.39
N ARG A 144 -8.67 19.08 -10.01
CA ARG A 144 -7.60 19.90 -9.45
C ARG A 144 -7.97 20.51 -8.09
N ASP A 145 -9.23 20.87 -7.91
CA ASP A 145 -9.71 21.51 -6.68
C ASP A 145 -9.69 20.53 -5.49
N VAL A 146 -9.71 19.23 -5.76
CA VAL A 146 -9.77 18.16 -4.74
C VAL A 146 -8.45 17.38 -4.63
N PHE A 147 -7.87 17.02 -5.76
CA PHE A 147 -6.62 16.25 -5.92
C PHE A 147 -5.71 16.94 -6.95
N PRO A 148 -5.05 18.06 -6.59
CA PRO A 148 -4.21 18.82 -7.51
C PRO A 148 -3.05 18.00 -8.11
N GLU A 149 -2.52 17.04 -7.36
CA GLU A 149 -1.45 16.13 -7.76
C GLU A 149 -1.83 15.20 -8.93
N LEU A 150 -3.13 14.96 -9.13
CA LEU A 150 -3.63 14.13 -10.24
C LEU A 150 -3.78 14.91 -11.54
N VAL A 151 -3.43 16.20 -11.57
CA VAL A 151 -3.63 17.08 -12.72
C VAL A 151 -2.32 17.65 -13.22
N GLY A 152 -1.95 17.26 -14.44
CA GLY A 152 -0.83 17.84 -15.19
C GLY A 152 -1.26 18.98 -16.11
N SER A 153 -0.29 19.74 -16.61
CA SER A 153 -0.50 20.75 -17.66
C SER A 153 0.55 20.63 -18.75
N ASN A 154 0.13 20.80 -20.00
CA ASN A 154 1.02 20.94 -21.15
C ASN A 154 1.57 22.37 -21.26
N ASN A 155 2.57 22.56 -22.11
CA ASN A 155 3.20 23.88 -22.36
C ASN A 155 2.22 24.94 -22.91
N ASP A 156 1.12 24.51 -23.52
CA ASP A 156 0.05 25.37 -24.04
C ASP A 156 -1.02 25.72 -22.98
N GLY A 157 -0.85 25.24 -21.74
CA GLY A 157 -1.80 25.43 -20.64
C GLY A 157 -2.96 24.44 -20.61
N THR A 158 -3.04 23.50 -21.56
CA THR A 158 -4.06 22.44 -21.56
C THR A 158 -3.84 21.50 -20.38
N LEU A 159 -4.92 21.18 -19.65
CA LEU A 159 -4.87 20.31 -18.48
C LEU A 159 -5.16 18.86 -18.85
N GLY A 160 -4.47 17.94 -18.17
CA GLY A 160 -4.65 16.50 -18.32
C GLY A 160 -4.70 15.81 -16.96
N LEU A 161 -5.23 14.58 -16.93
CA LEU A 161 -5.35 13.78 -15.73
C LEU A 161 -4.35 12.63 -15.72
N TYR A 162 -3.72 12.38 -14.58
CA TYR A 162 -2.98 11.15 -14.29
C TYR A 162 -3.95 10.05 -13.85
N THR A 163 -4.77 9.57 -14.79
CA THR A 163 -5.86 8.61 -14.51
C THR A 163 -5.38 7.32 -13.84
N THR A 164 -4.18 6.83 -14.17
CA THR A 164 -3.58 5.66 -13.50
C THR A 164 -3.35 5.90 -12.00
N GLN A 165 -3.02 7.13 -11.60
CA GLN A 165 -2.80 7.49 -10.19
C GLN A 165 -4.12 7.62 -9.41
N LEU A 166 -5.27 7.66 -10.09
CA LEU A 166 -6.58 7.63 -9.43
C LEU A 166 -6.89 6.23 -8.84
N ILE A 167 -6.27 5.16 -9.36
CA ILE A 167 -6.50 3.79 -8.89
C ILE A 167 -6.22 3.62 -7.39
N PRO A 168 -5.03 4.00 -6.84
CA PRO A 168 -4.78 3.89 -5.41
C PRO A 168 -5.70 4.80 -4.56
N VAL A 169 -6.12 5.96 -5.09
CA VAL A 169 -7.09 6.84 -4.43
C VAL A 169 -8.45 6.14 -4.30
N LEU A 170 -8.95 5.52 -5.37
CA LEU A 170 -10.18 4.73 -5.34
C LEU A 170 -10.05 3.51 -4.42
N ALA A 171 -8.89 2.86 -4.38
CA ALA A 171 -8.65 1.74 -3.47
C ALA A 171 -8.73 2.16 -1.99
N LYS A 172 -8.15 3.30 -1.63
CA LYS A 172 -8.27 3.86 -0.26
C LYS A 172 -9.72 4.24 0.06
N ALA A 173 -10.44 4.87 -0.88
CA ALA A 173 -11.86 5.18 -0.68
C ALA A 173 -12.72 3.92 -0.44
N ILE A 174 -12.43 2.81 -1.14
CA ILE A 174 -13.09 1.52 -0.90
C ILE A 174 -12.74 0.96 0.49
N GLN A 175 -11.49 1.08 0.94
CA GLN A 175 -11.08 0.68 2.29
C GLN A 175 -11.83 1.48 3.36
N GLU A 176 -11.93 2.79 3.20
CA GLU A 176 -12.70 3.67 4.10
C GLU A 176 -14.20 3.30 4.09
N GLN A 177 -14.76 3.03 2.91
CA GLN A 177 -16.14 2.58 2.79
C GLN A 177 -16.38 1.25 3.52
N GLN A 178 -15.42 0.31 3.49
CA GLN A 178 -15.52 -0.96 4.22
C GLN A 178 -15.54 -0.73 5.74
N LEU A 179 -14.75 0.22 6.26
CA LEU A 179 -14.78 0.56 7.68
C LEU A 179 -16.16 1.07 8.12
N LEU A 180 -16.80 1.92 7.31
CA LEU A 180 -18.16 2.40 7.58
C LEU A 180 -19.18 1.25 7.55
N ILE A 181 -19.06 0.31 6.62
CA ILE A 181 -19.93 -0.88 6.55
C ILE A 181 -19.75 -1.75 7.79
N ASP A 182 -18.51 -1.97 8.23
CA ASP A 182 -18.20 -2.78 9.41
C ASP A 182 -18.75 -2.12 10.69
N GLU A 183 -18.64 -0.79 10.79
CA GLU A 183 -19.23 -0.01 11.89
C GLU A 183 -20.76 -0.15 11.91
N ILE A 184 -21.43 -0.02 10.76
CA ILE A 184 -22.87 -0.24 10.63
C ILE A 184 -23.25 -1.69 10.99
N ALA A 185 -22.47 -2.68 10.56
CA ALA A 185 -22.71 -4.08 10.88
C ALA A 185 -22.55 -4.38 12.38
N LEU A 186 -21.58 -3.74 13.05
CA LEU A 186 -21.39 -3.87 14.50
C LEU A 186 -22.52 -3.18 15.28
N SER A 187 -22.91 -1.96 14.90
CA SER A 187 -24.01 -1.23 15.55
C SER A 187 -25.33 -2.01 15.43
N SER A 188 -25.65 -2.54 14.26
CA SER A 188 -26.83 -3.39 14.05
C SER A 188 -26.75 -4.72 14.82
N ARG A 189 -25.58 -5.36 14.90
CA ARG A 189 -25.40 -6.57 15.72
C ARG A 189 -25.57 -6.30 17.21
N SER A 190 -25.12 -5.14 17.71
CA SER A 190 -25.35 -4.73 19.11
C SER A 190 -26.84 -4.48 19.40
N ALA A 191 -27.59 -3.95 18.42
CA ALA A 191 -29.03 -3.78 18.50
C ALA A 191 -29.80 -5.11 18.41
N ALA A 192 -29.19 -6.16 17.84
CA ALA A 192 -29.76 -7.50 17.72
C ALA A 192 -29.45 -8.43 18.91
N ILE A 193 -28.65 -7.98 19.89
CA ILE A 193 -28.42 -8.75 21.13
C ILE A 193 -29.72 -8.76 21.92
N SER A 194 -30.31 -9.95 22.11
CA SER A 194 -31.53 -10.09 22.89
C SER A 194 -31.30 -9.75 24.37
N GLU A 195 -32.34 -9.30 25.07
CA GLU A 195 -32.29 -8.96 26.51
C GLU A 195 -31.69 -10.11 27.36
N SER A 196 -31.94 -11.37 26.96
CA SER A 196 -31.36 -12.56 27.57
C SER A 196 -29.84 -12.71 27.40
N GLN A 197 -29.28 -12.23 26.29
CA GLN A 197 -27.83 -12.26 26.03
C GLN A 197 -27.12 -11.13 26.78
N TRP A 198 -27.77 -9.97 26.94
CA TRP A 198 -27.28 -8.90 27.81
C TRP A 198 -27.24 -9.31 29.28
N ASN A 199 -28.29 -9.97 29.76
CA ASN A 199 -28.34 -10.46 31.14
C ASN A 199 -27.24 -11.51 31.42
N SER A 200 -27.00 -12.44 30.49
CA SER A 200 -25.94 -13.44 30.68
C SER A 200 -24.52 -12.86 30.66
N LEU A 201 -24.28 -11.83 29.83
CA LEU A 201 -23.00 -11.10 29.82
C LEU A 201 -22.80 -10.28 31.11
N SER A 202 -23.85 -9.64 31.61
CA SER A 202 -23.84 -8.92 32.88
C SER A 202 -23.54 -9.87 34.05
N ASP A 203 -24.19 -11.04 34.09
CA ASP A 203 -23.98 -12.05 35.11
C ASP A 203 -22.54 -12.60 35.08
N LEU A 204 -21.98 -12.82 33.88
CA LEU A 204 -20.59 -13.24 33.70
C LEU A 204 -19.61 -12.17 34.20
N ALA A 205 -19.86 -10.90 33.87
CA ALA A 205 -19.03 -9.76 34.31
C ALA A 205 -19.05 -9.58 35.84
N ASN A 206 -20.23 -9.77 36.46
CA ASN A 206 -20.38 -9.75 37.91
C ASN A 206 -19.65 -10.93 38.56
N SER A 207 -19.81 -12.14 38.04
CA SER A 207 -19.10 -13.33 38.53
C SER A 207 -17.57 -13.18 38.45
N LEU A 208 -17.06 -12.63 37.34
CA LEU A 208 -15.64 -12.35 37.17
C LEU A 208 -15.13 -11.30 38.17
N SER A 209 -15.90 -10.24 38.42
CA SER A 209 -15.54 -9.22 39.43
C SER A 209 -15.44 -9.83 40.83
N VAL A 210 -16.37 -10.72 41.22
CA VAL A 210 -16.31 -11.42 42.50
C VAL A 210 -15.08 -12.33 42.58
N ALA A 211 -14.75 -13.04 41.49
CA ALA A 211 -13.56 -13.89 41.45
C ALA A 211 -12.27 -13.09 41.61
N ILE A 212 -12.18 -11.89 41.01
CA ILE A 212 -11.04 -10.98 41.13
C ILE A 212 -10.87 -10.51 42.58
N GLU A 213 -11.94 -10.08 43.24
CA GLU A 213 -11.86 -9.66 44.65
C GLU A 213 -11.45 -10.83 45.57
N ASN A 214 -11.96 -12.04 45.34
CA ASN A 214 -11.53 -13.22 46.09
C ASN A 214 -10.03 -13.52 45.90
N LEU A 215 -9.53 -13.41 44.66
CA LEU A 215 -8.11 -13.57 44.36
C LEU A 215 -7.26 -12.52 45.06
N LYS A 216 -7.71 -11.27 45.09
CA LYS A 216 -7.04 -10.16 45.78
C LYS A 216 -6.96 -10.41 47.29
N ASP A 217 -8.05 -10.85 47.92
CA ASP A 217 -8.06 -11.21 49.35
C ASP A 217 -7.07 -12.35 49.66
N ARG A 218 -7.00 -13.36 48.78
CA ARG A 218 -6.05 -14.46 48.93
C ARG A 218 -4.59 -14.01 48.79
N ILE A 219 -4.31 -13.08 47.88
CA ILE A 219 -2.97 -12.51 47.71
C ILE A 219 -2.58 -11.72 48.96
N MET A 220 -3.46 -10.84 49.47
CA MET A 220 -3.20 -10.07 50.69
C MET A 220 -2.96 -10.98 51.91
N ALA A 221 -3.70 -12.08 52.03
CA ALA A 221 -3.49 -13.06 53.09
C ALA A 221 -2.13 -13.76 52.97
N ILE A 222 -1.67 -14.05 51.75
CA ILE A 222 -0.34 -14.62 51.50
C ILE A 222 0.76 -13.63 51.87
N GLU A 223 0.63 -12.36 51.45
CA GLU A 223 1.58 -11.29 51.78
C GLU A 223 1.70 -11.08 53.29
N THR A 224 0.58 -11.11 54.01
CA THR A 224 0.55 -11.02 55.48
C THR A 224 1.33 -12.17 56.11
N ARG A 225 1.10 -13.41 55.68
CA ARG A 225 1.82 -14.59 56.18
C ARG A 225 3.31 -14.56 55.87
N LEU A 226 3.70 -14.06 54.69
CA LEU A 226 5.10 -13.87 54.32
C LEU A 226 5.78 -12.83 55.20
N THR A 227 5.10 -11.73 55.49
CA THR A 227 5.60 -10.67 56.37
C THR A 227 5.75 -11.19 57.80
N GLU A 228 4.76 -11.91 58.33
CA GLU A 228 4.86 -12.56 59.65
C GLU A 228 5.98 -13.60 59.72
N MET A 229 6.20 -14.39 58.66
CA MET A 229 7.33 -15.32 58.59
C MET A 229 8.67 -14.57 58.57
N ALA A 230 8.77 -13.48 57.81
CA ALA A 230 9.97 -12.64 57.76
C ALA A 230 10.25 -12.01 59.13
N ASP A 231 9.27 -11.40 59.77
CA ASP A 231 9.41 -10.76 61.09
C ASP A 231 9.86 -11.77 62.15
N LYS A 232 9.27 -12.97 62.18
CA LYS A 232 9.70 -14.05 63.09
C LYS A 232 11.12 -14.54 62.82
N LEU A 233 11.56 -14.53 61.56
CA LEU A 233 12.93 -14.90 61.17
C LEU A 233 13.94 -13.86 61.65
N PHE A 234 13.63 -12.56 61.50
CA PHE A 234 14.53 -11.45 61.85
C PHE A 234 14.55 -11.12 63.34
N ALA A 235 13.45 -11.36 64.08
CA ALA A 235 13.39 -11.21 65.53
C ALA A 235 14.17 -12.29 66.31
N LYS A 236 14.78 -13.28 65.63
CA LYS A 236 15.41 -14.47 66.23
C LYS A 236 14.47 -15.33 67.08
N GLU A 237 13.15 -15.18 66.90
CA GLU A 237 12.10 -15.91 67.61
C GLU A 237 11.56 -17.10 66.79
N ALA A 238 12.27 -17.54 65.76
CA ALA A 238 11.93 -18.75 65.03
C ALA A 238 12.23 -19.99 65.88
N THR A 239 11.24 -20.47 66.64
CA THR A 239 11.32 -21.76 67.33
C THR A 239 11.02 -22.89 66.34
N PHE A 240 12.06 -23.48 65.75
CA PHE A 240 11.95 -24.73 64.98
C PHE A 240 12.41 -25.90 65.84
N THR A 241 11.65 -26.99 65.87
CA THR A 241 12.08 -28.25 66.51
C THR A 241 13.21 -28.93 65.72
N THR A 242 13.24 -28.75 64.40
CA THR A 242 14.30 -29.26 63.51
C THR A 242 14.27 -28.48 62.19
N LEU A 243 15.40 -27.92 61.73
CA LEU A 243 15.50 -27.27 60.42
C LEU A 243 16.12 -28.25 59.42
N CYS A 244 15.35 -28.70 58.44
CA CYS A 244 15.85 -29.66 57.44
C CYS A 244 15.87 -29.04 56.04
N VAL A 245 16.96 -29.24 55.32
CA VAL A 245 17.16 -28.80 53.94
C VAL A 245 17.24 -30.03 53.04
N GLY A 246 16.36 -30.10 52.04
CA GLY A 246 16.26 -31.20 51.09
C GLY A 246 14.82 -31.41 50.61
N ASP A 247 14.62 -32.43 49.78
CA ASP A 247 13.27 -32.82 49.33
C ASP A 247 12.57 -33.71 50.39
N VAL A 248 11.33 -34.13 50.11
CA VAL A 248 10.51 -34.93 51.03
C VAL A 248 11.16 -36.25 51.42
N ASN A 249 12.06 -36.78 50.59
CA ASN A 249 12.64 -38.12 50.70
C ASN A 249 14.13 -38.11 51.10
N ASN A 250 14.82 -36.99 50.94
CA ASN A 250 16.24 -36.83 51.25
C ASN A 250 16.49 -35.46 51.88
N LYS A 251 16.39 -35.39 53.21
CA LYS A 251 16.52 -34.16 53.99
C LYS A 251 17.68 -34.24 54.97
N THR A 252 18.51 -33.20 54.97
CA THR A 252 19.58 -33.02 55.96
C THR A 252 19.09 -32.05 57.03
N CYS A 253 19.04 -32.51 58.28
CA CYS A 253 18.51 -31.73 59.40
C CYS A 253 19.64 -31.14 60.25
N LEU A 254 19.55 -29.85 60.58
CA LEU A 254 20.49 -29.13 61.44
C LEU A 254 19.98 -29.10 62.89
N THR A 255 20.88 -29.30 63.86
CA THR A 255 20.59 -29.13 65.29
C THR A 255 20.63 -27.65 65.70
N LYS A 256 20.07 -27.33 66.87
CA LYS A 256 20.04 -25.97 67.40
C LYS A 256 21.43 -25.31 67.44
N GLU A 257 22.46 -26.03 67.90
CA GLU A 257 23.82 -25.49 67.94
C GLU A 257 24.41 -25.22 66.54
N GLN A 258 24.03 -26.02 65.54
CA GLN A 258 24.49 -25.83 64.17
C GLN A 258 23.85 -24.60 63.52
N VAL A 259 22.58 -24.34 63.81
CA VAL A 259 21.89 -23.14 63.32
C VAL A 259 22.39 -21.89 64.03
N ASP A 260 22.65 -21.94 65.34
CA ASP A 260 23.19 -20.80 66.11
C ASP A 260 24.56 -20.33 65.58
N ARG A 261 25.42 -21.26 65.13
CA ARG A 261 26.71 -20.90 64.49
C ARG A 261 26.53 -20.21 63.15
N VAL A 262 25.55 -20.63 62.35
CA VAL A 262 25.26 -19.98 61.05
C VAL A 262 24.68 -18.59 61.28
N ILE A 263 23.74 -18.43 62.21
CA ILE A 263 23.15 -17.12 62.55
C ILE A 263 24.21 -16.14 63.10
N GLN A 264 25.17 -16.61 63.91
CA GLN A 264 26.27 -15.77 64.40
C GLN A 264 27.28 -15.36 63.30
N SER A 265 27.29 -16.09 62.18
CA SER A 265 28.14 -15.76 61.02
C SER A 265 27.48 -14.79 60.03
N LEU A 266 26.19 -14.47 60.22
CA LEU A 266 25.48 -13.51 59.40
C LEU A 266 25.81 -12.07 59.84
N PRO A 267 26.12 -11.15 58.91
CA PRO A 267 26.35 -9.74 59.24
C PRO A 267 25.09 -9.09 59.82
N ALA A 268 25.25 -8.23 60.83
CA ALA A 268 24.16 -7.66 61.62
C ALA A 268 23.25 -6.63 60.90
N THR A 269 23.43 -6.41 59.59
CA THR A 269 22.62 -5.46 58.82
C THR A 269 22.57 -5.86 57.34
N PRO A 270 21.39 -5.85 56.69
CA PRO A 270 21.29 -6.11 55.27
C PRO A 270 21.85 -4.91 54.48
N SER A 271 22.93 -5.15 53.72
CA SER A 271 23.39 -4.26 52.67
C SER A 271 22.86 -4.79 51.34
N ALA A 272 21.63 -4.42 50.98
CA ALA A 272 21.14 -4.50 49.61
C ALA A 272 19.93 -3.57 49.44
N THR A 273 20.20 -2.37 48.92
CA THR A 273 19.19 -1.53 48.29
C THR A 273 18.71 -2.26 47.03
N LEU A 274 17.59 -2.97 47.12
CA LEU A 274 16.88 -3.48 45.96
C LEU A 274 15.95 -2.36 45.48
N THR A 275 16.40 -1.60 44.49
CA THR A 275 15.55 -0.68 43.74
C THR A 275 14.59 -1.52 42.90
N ALA A 276 13.30 -1.46 43.20
CA ALA A 276 12.27 -2.05 42.35
C ALA A 276 12.24 -1.33 40.99
N PRO A 277 12.11 -2.04 39.84
CA PRO A 277 11.82 -1.40 38.57
C PRO A 277 10.46 -0.70 38.65
N GLN A 278 10.42 0.61 38.40
CA GLN A 278 9.16 1.32 38.23
C GLN A 278 8.47 0.83 36.97
N LEU A 279 7.22 0.37 37.12
CA LEU A 279 6.30 0.16 36.02
C LEU A 279 5.64 1.51 35.72
N ASP A 280 6.21 2.25 34.76
CA ASP A 280 5.51 3.39 34.15
C ASP A 280 4.37 2.87 33.28
N GLY A 281 3.16 3.34 33.54
CA GLY A 281 2.02 3.13 32.63
C GLY A 281 0.69 2.84 33.31
N GLN A 282 0.24 3.72 34.21
CA GLN A 282 -1.18 3.78 34.56
C GLN A 282 -1.76 5.08 34.00
N THR A 283 -2.25 5.03 32.77
CA THR A 283 -3.24 6.01 32.30
C THR A 283 -4.55 5.73 33.03
N THR A 284 -4.90 6.66 33.91
CA THR A 284 -6.22 6.81 34.52
C THR A 284 -7.27 6.95 33.41
N PRO A 285 -8.36 6.17 33.39
CA PRO A 285 -9.54 6.56 32.64
C PRO A 285 -10.33 7.55 33.49
N THR A 286 -10.38 8.78 33.00
CA THR A 286 -11.30 9.83 33.46
C THR A 286 -12.73 9.30 33.35
N SER A 287 -13.47 9.39 34.45
CA SER A 287 -14.92 9.17 34.49
C SER A 287 -15.68 10.38 33.89
N GLU A 288 -16.98 10.18 33.65
CA GLU A 288 -17.99 11.11 33.09
C GLU A 288 -18.05 11.12 31.54
N VAL A 289 -19.16 10.77 30.86
CA VAL A 289 -20.56 11.16 31.10
C VAL A 289 -21.53 10.05 30.64
N SER A 290 -22.58 9.83 31.46
CA SER A 290 -23.77 9.02 31.15
C SER A 290 -24.78 9.83 30.33
N PRO A 291 -25.38 9.31 29.24
CA PRO A 291 -26.62 9.85 28.71
C PRO A 291 -27.84 9.06 29.24
N THR A 292 -28.70 9.76 29.95
CA THR A 292 -30.05 9.33 30.33
C THR A 292 -30.94 9.18 29.07
N PRO A 293 -31.79 8.14 28.95
CA PRO A 293 -32.70 7.99 27.82
C PRO A 293 -34.02 8.70 28.11
N THR A 294 -34.43 9.69 27.32
CA THR A 294 -35.84 10.11 27.22
C THR A 294 -36.12 10.79 25.89
N SER A 295 -36.85 10.13 24.99
CA SER A 295 -38.22 10.50 24.55
C SER A 295 -38.58 9.87 23.19
N THR A 296 -39.66 9.10 23.24
CA THR A 296 -40.57 8.55 22.22
C THR A 296 -40.55 9.14 20.80
N PRO A 297 -40.63 8.31 19.73
CA PRO A 297 -40.86 8.76 18.36
C PRO A 297 -42.35 9.07 18.10
N THR A 298 -42.61 10.18 17.40
CA THR A 298 -43.93 10.51 16.84
C THR A 298 -44.13 9.75 15.51
N PRO A 299 -45.31 9.18 15.22
CA PRO A 299 -45.52 8.36 14.02
C PRO A 299 -45.62 9.22 12.74
N ILE A 300 -44.99 8.73 11.68
CA ILE A 300 -45.19 9.22 10.30
C ILE A 300 -46.39 8.47 9.70
N PRO A 301 -47.33 9.12 8.99
CA PRO A 301 -48.49 8.44 8.40
C PRO A 301 -48.10 7.51 7.25
N GLU A 302 -48.68 6.31 7.27
CA GLU A 302 -48.80 5.37 6.16
C GLU A 302 -49.40 6.05 4.92
N THR A 303 -48.70 6.00 3.79
CA THR A 303 -49.33 6.14 2.46
C THR A 303 -49.43 4.77 1.83
N THR A 304 -50.67 4.31 1.69
CA THR A 304 -51.10 3.10 0.99
C THR A 304 -50.71 3.11 -0.50
N PRO A 305 -50.60 1.92 -1.12
CA PRO A 305 -50.18 1.77 -2.51
C PRO A 305 -51.35 2.04 -3.46
N VAL A 306 -51.10 2.83 -4.51
CA VAL A 306 -52.02 2.92 -5.67
C VAL A 306 -51.60 1.88 -6.70
N ALA A 307 -52.53 0.98 -7.03
CA ALA A 307 -52.41 0.01 -8.09
C ALA A 307 -52.70 0.64 -9.46
N SER A 308 -51.92 0.21 -10.46
CA SER A 308 -52.32 -0.12 -11.85
C SER A 308 -53.11 0.93 -12.65
N GLU A 309 -52.50 1.42 -13.73
CA GLU A 309 -53.17 1.39 -15.03
C GLU A 309 -52.19 1.26 -16.21
N SER A 310 -52.60 0.42 -17.15
CA SER A 310 -51.93 -0.06 -18.33
C SER A 310 -51.93 0.99 -19.46
N ALA A 311 -50.86 1.06 -20.25
CA ALA A 311 -50.95 1.52 -21.64
C ALA A 311 -49.87 0.86 -22.52
N GLN A 312 -50.35 0.16 -23.55
CA GLN A 312 -49.62 -0.46 -24.65
C GLN A 312 -49.11 0.57 -25.67
N THR A 313 -48.25 0.10 -26.58
CA THR A 313 -47.89 0.63 -27.92
C THR A 313 -47.06 1.93 -27.93
N LEU A 314 -45.92 2.04 -28.63
CA LEU A 314 -45.42 1.50 -29.91
C LEU A 314 -43.91 1.27 -29.84
#